data_AF-A0A177B947-F1
#
_entry.id   AF-A0A177B947-F1
#
_cell.length_a   1.000
_cell.length_b   1.000
_cell.length_c   1.000
_cell.angle_alpha   90.00
_cell.angle_beta   90.00
_cell.angle_gamma   90.00
#
_symmetry.space_group_name_H-M   'P 1'
#
loop_
_entity.id
_entity.type
_entity.pdbx_description
1 polymer ?
#
loop_
_entity_poly.entity_id
_entity_poly.type
_entity_poly.pdbx_seq_one_letter_code
_entity_poly.pdbx_strand_id
1 'polypeptide(L)'
;MPIRRGNITSPNIFIDNIIQKFDIQNRNFLIANAVMEDRPIIYCSEGFSYLTGFDRGEVIKKSAFCTFLYGECTTNESIANLERAFITVNESKIQMIIYKQNDNLIEWGE
;
A
#
# COMPACT_ATOMS: atom_id res chain seq x y z
N MET A 1 17.17 29.13 -2.33
CA MET A 1 16.25 28.05 -2.78
C MET A 1 15.35 27.68 -1.60
N PRO A 2 14.02 27.63 -1.74
CA PRO A 2 13.17 27.27 -0.61
C PRO A 2 13.22 25.74 -0.42
N ILE A 3 13.73 25.33 0.73
CA ILE A 3 13.79 23.94 1.15
C ILE A 3 12.35 23.55 1.52
N ARG A 4 11.75 22.64 0.74
CA ARG A 4 10.47 22.01 1.11
C ARG A 4 10.72 21.11 2.32
N ARG A 5 10.59 21.67 3.52
CA ARG A 5 10.48 20.90 4.77
C ARG A 5 9.12 20.19 4.79
N GLY A 6 9.03 19.08 4.06
CA GLY A 6 8.14 18.01 4.48
C GLY A 6 8.70 17.41 5.77
N ASN A 7 7.84 16.89 6.64
CA ASN A 7 8.25 16.13 7.82
C ASN A 7 9.06 14.90 7.37
N ILE A 8 10.37 15.08 7.20
CA ILE A 8 11.33 14.01 6.98
C ILE A 8 11.68 13.53 8.38
N THR A 9 10.95 12.51 8.83
CA THR A 9 11.34 11.69 9.98
C THR A 9 12.78 11.23 9.77
N SER A 10 13.59 11.18 10.84
CA SER A 10 14.98 10.73 10.80
C SER A 10 15.12 9.50 9.88
N PRO A 11 16.12 9.45 8.96
CA PRO A 11 16.25 8.35 8.01
C PRO A 11 16.32 7.04 8.79
N ASN A 12 15.25 6.24 8.69
CA ASN A 12 15.17 4.95 9.34
C ASN A 12 15.85 3.96 8.41
N ILE A 13 17.14 3.70 8.66
CA ILE A 13 17.99 2.75 7.91
C ILE A 13 17.26 1.41 7.67
N PHE A 14 16.42 1.00 8.62
CA PHE A 14 15.59 -0.20 8.50
C PHE A 14 14.57 -0.14 7.36
N ILE A 15 13.87 0.98 7.21
CA ILE A 15 12.89 1.19 6.14
C ILE A 15 13.61 1.24 4.79
N ASP A 16 14.75 1.94 4.73
CA ASP A 16 15.55 2.05 3.51
C ASP A 16 16.07 0.68 3.05
N ASN A 17 16.51 -0.17 3.98
CA ASN A 17 16.94 -1.54 3.67
C ASN A 17 15.78 -2.41 3.14
N ILE A 18 14.57 -2.26 3.68
CA ILE A 18 13.38 -2.97 3.17
C ILE A 18 13.07 -2.48 1.76
N ILE A 19 13.05 -1.17 1.54
CA ILE A 19 12.79 -0.57 0.24
C ILE A 19 13.78 -1.11 -0.79
N GLN A 20 15.09 -1.01 -0.52
CA GLN A 20 16.11 -1.53 -1.44
C GLN A 20 15.93 -3.02 -1.75
N LYS A 21 15.69 -3.85 -0.73
CA LYS A 21 15.56 -5.30 -0.92
C LYS A 21 14.35 -5.67 -1.80
N PHE A 22 13.21 -5.02 -1.59
CA PHE A 22 11.99 -5.32 -2.33
C PHE A 22 11.94 -4.65 -3.71
N ASP A 23 12.54 -3.46 -3.87
CA ASP A 23 12.68 -2.80 -5.16
C ASP A 23 13.60 -3.60 -6.10
N ILE A 24 14.71 -4.18 -5.61
CA ILE A 24 15.58 -5.08 -6.40
C ILE A 24 14.79 -6.28 -6.96
N GLN A 25 13.76 -6.73 -6.25
CA GLN A 25 12.93 -7.87 -6.64
C GLN A 25 11.75 -7.47 -7.53
N ASN A 26 11.62 -6.19 -7.92
CA ASN A 26 10.49 -5.61 -8.66
C ASN A 26 9.13 -6.04 -8.07
N ARG A 27 9.04 -6.08 -6.73
CA ARG A 27 7.79 -6.42 -6.03
C ARG A 27 6.91 -5.20 -5.86
N ASN A 28 5.61 -5.44 -5.86
CA ASN A 28 4.61 -4.40 -5.63
C ASN A 28 4.27 -4.38 -4.13
N PHE A 29 4.67 -3.34 -3.41
CA PHE A 29 4.46 -3.22 -1.96
C PHE A 29 4.19 -1.78 -1.51
N LEU A 30 3.64 -1.67 -0.30
CA LEU A 30 3.37 -0.44 0.43
C LEU A 30 3.98 -0.56 1.84
N ILE A 31 4.35 0.57 2.43
CA ILE A 31 4.73 0.64 3.85
C ILE A 31 3.84 1.69 4.49
N ALA A 32 3.24 1.36 5.63
CA ALA A 32 2.37 2.24 6.39
C ALA A 32 2.83 2.38 7.85
N ASN A 33 2.46 3.49 8.47
CA ASN A 33 2.77 3.74 9.88
C ASN A 33 1.75 3.04 10.79
N ALA A 34 2.11 1.88 11.33
CA ALA A 34 1.23 1.10 12.20
C ALA A 34 0.91 1.74 13.56
N VAL A 35 1.60 2.82 13.96
CA VAL A 35 1.40 3.49 15.26
C VAL A 35 0.21 4.46 15.23
N MET A 36 -0.14 4.97 14.06
CA MET A 36 -1.28 5.89 13.88
C MET A 36 -2.57 5.10 13.64
N GLU A 37 -3.69 5.63 14.12
CA GLU A 37 -5.02 4.99 14.06
C GLU A 37 -5.43 4.62 12.62
N ASP A 38 -5.29 5.55 11.68
CA ASP A 38 -5.61 5.34 10.26
C ASP A 38 -4.55 4.56 9.47
N ARG A 39 -3.40 4.27 10.11
CA ARG A 39 -2.24 3.61 9.52
C ARG A 39 -1.89 4.21 8.15
N PRO A 40 -1.50 5.50 8.08
CA PRO A 40 -1.26 6.16 6.82
C PRO A 40 -0.06 5.53 6.10
N ILE A 41 -0.20 5.35 4.79
CA ILE A 41 0.86 4.86 3.92
C ILE A 41 1.96 5.93 3.86
N ILE A 42 3.20 5.52 4.17
CA ILE A 42 4.40 6.36 4.16
C ILE A 42 5.28 6.10 2.92
N TYR A 43 5.16 4.93 2.31
CA TYR A 43 5.90 4.56 1.10
C TYR A 43 5.03 3.73 0.16
N CYS A 44 5.18 3.97 -1.13
CA CYS A 44 4.55 3.20 -2.19
C CYS A 44 5.57 2.90 -3.29
N SER A 45 5.73 1.62 -3.63
CA SER A 45 6.60 1.17 -4.72
C SER A 45 6.08 1.64 -6.09
N GLU A 46 6.99 1.83 -7.04
CA GLU A 46 6.62 2.20 -8.42
C GLU A 46 5.74 1.13 -9.08
N GLY A 47 6.05 -0.15 -8.84
CA GLY A 47 5.25 -1.26 -9.37
C GLY A 47 3.82 -1.30 -8.83
N PHE A 48 3.59 -0.90 -7.58
CA PHE A 48 2.23 -0.77 -7.04
C PHE A 48 1.46 0.39 -7.68
N SER A 49 2.12 1.54 -7.84
CA SER A 49 1.53 2.71 -8.52
C SER A 49 1.12 2.35 -9.96
N TYR A 50 1.99 1.65 -10.69
CA TYR A 50 1.68 1.13 -12.02
C TYR A 50 0.55 0.09 -12.02
N LEU A 51 0.56 -0.86 -11.08
CA LEU A 51 -0.45 -1.92 -10.99
C LEU A 51 -1.83 -1.35 -10.70
N THR A 52 -1.94 -0.36 -9.83
CA THR A 52 -3.22 0.20 -9.38
C THR A 52 -3.67 1.40 -10.20
N GLY A 53 -2.76 2.03 -10.94
CA GLY A 53 -3.00 3.25 -11.71
C GLY A 53 -2.97 4.53 -10.87
N PHE A 54 -2.86 4.43 -9.54
CA PHE A 54 -2.77 5.59 -8.64
C PHE A 54 -1.37 6.15 -8.60
N ASP A 55 -1.24 7.48 -8.70
CA ASP A 55 0.04 8.15 -8.52
C ASP A 55 0.55 7.98 -7.08
N ARG A 56 1.87 7.90 -6.92
CA ARG A 56 2.52 7.75 -5.61
C ARG A 56 2.09 8.85 -4.64
N GLY A 57 1.90 10.08 -5.10
CA GLY A 57 1.44 11.21 -4.29
C GLY A 57 0.01 11.04 -3.78
N GLU A 58 -0.85 10.33 -4.52
CA GLU A 58 -2.23 10.04 -4.13
C GLU A 58 -2.32 8.87 -3.15
N VAL A 59 -1.43 7.88 -3.27
CA VAL A 59 -1.40 6.71 -2.37
C VAL A 59 -0.78 7.07 -1.02
N ILE A 60 0.24 7.93 -1.01
CA ILE A 60 0.88 8.41 0.23
C ILE A 60 -0.17 9.14 1.09
N LYS A 61 -0.17 8.85 2.40
CA LYS A 61 -1.14 9.31 3.42
C LYS A 61 -2.54 8.72 3.34
N LYS A 62 -2.89 7.92 2.32
CA LYS A 62 -4.10 7.10 2.38
C LYS A 62 -3.95 5.99 3.42
N SER A 63 -5.07 5.45 3.86
CA SER A 63 -5.07 4.38 4.85
C SER A 63 -4.52 3.06 4.30
N ALA A 64 -3.79 2.31 5.12
CA ALA A 64 -3.31 0.96 4.82
C ALA A 64 -4.41 -0.06 4.54
N PHE A 65 -5.66 0.22 4.94
CA PHE A 65 -6.81 -0.59 4.54
C PHE A 65 -7.07 -0.57 3.02
N CYS A 66 -6.44 0.35 2.27
CA CYS A 66 -6.54 0.42 0.82
C CYS A 66 -7.99 0.46 0.31
N THR A 67 -8.88 1.12 1.05
CA THR A 67 -10.33 1.22 0.74
C THR A 67 -10.60 1.81 -0.65
N PHE A 68 -9.68 2.62 -1.17
CA PHE A 68 -9.73 3.19 -2.50
C PHE A 68 -9.52 2.16 -3.64
N LEU A 69 -9.13 0.93 -3.31
CA LEU A 69 -8.99 -0.19 -4.26
C LEU A 69 -10.17 -1.16 -4.20
N TYR A 70 -11.14 -0.94 -3.33
CA TYR A 70 -12.30 -1.81 -3.22
C TYR A 70 -13.30 -1.51 -4.33
N GLY A 71 -14.00 -2.53 -4.78
CA GLY A 71 -15.10 -2.39 -5.74
C GLY A 71 -16.13 -3.50 -5.56
N GLU A 72 -17.00 -3.69 -6.55
CA GLU A 72 -18.22 -4.49 -6.41
C GLU A 72 -17.96 -5.97 -6.10
N CYS A 73 -16.87 -6.55 -6.60
CA CYS A 73 -16.49 -7.94 -6.37
C CYS A 73 -15.54 -8.12 -5.17
N THR A 74 -15.19 -7.06 -4.45
CA THR A 74 -14.40 -7.18 -3.22
C THR A 74 -15.27 -7.78 -2.12
N THR A 75 -14.95 -8.99 -1.67
CA THR A 75 -15.79 -9.69 -0.67
C THR A 75 -15.60 -9.12 0.73
N ASN A 76 -16.70 -8.96 1.47
CA ASN A 76 -16.67 -8.51 2.87
C ASN A 76 -15.80 -9.43 3.76
N GLU A 77 -15.71 -10.71 3.44
CA GLU A 77 -14.85 -11.65 4.15
C GLU A 77 -13.37 -11.29 4.02
N SER A 78 -12.92 -10.92 2.82
CA SER A 78 -11.53 -10.50 2.59
C SER A 78 -11.19 -9.22 3.34
N ILE A 79 -12.14 -8.28 3.42
CA ILE A 79 -12.01 -7.03 4.19
C ILE A 79 -11.90 -7.34 5.69
N ALA A 80 -12.79 -8.18 6.22
CA ALA A 80 -12.77 -8.58 7.62
C ALA A 80 -11.49 -9.36 7.99
N ASN A 81 -10.97 -10.18 7.08
CA ASN A 81 -9.68 -10.85 7.24
C ASN A 81 -8.54 -9.83 7.33
N LEU A 82 -8.56 -8.78 6.50
CA LEU A 82 -7.55 -7.71 6.50
C LEU A 82 -7.58 -6.90 7.80
N GLU A 83 -8.77 -6.54 8.27
CA GLU A 83 -8.95 -5.88 9.57
C GLU A 83 -8.40 -6.72 10.72
N ARG A 84 -8.71 -8.03 10.73
CA ARG A 84 -8.15 -8.96 11.73
C ARG A 84 -6.64 -9.06 11.66
N ALA A 85 -6.04 -9.05 10.47
CA ALA A 85 -4.58 -9.04 10.32
C ALA A 85 -3.96 -7.79 10.96
N PHE A 86 -4.57 -6.62 10.79
CA PHE A 86 -4.09 -5.39 11.39
C PHE A 86 -4.26 -5.32 12.91
N ILE A 87 -5.29 -5.96 13.46
CA ILE A 87 -5.52 -6.06 14.91
C ILE A 87 -4.54 -7.05 15.55
N THR A 88 -4.32 -8.20 14.91
CA THR A 88 -3.45 -9.27 15.44
C THR A 88 -1.97 -8.95 15.32
N VAL A 89 -1.59 -7.98 14.46
CA VAL A 89 -0.19 -7.57 14.20
C VAL A 89 0.69 -8.76 13.83
N ASN A 90 0.11 -9.74 13.14
CA ASN A 90 0.78 -10.95 12.69
C ASN A 90 0.86 -11.00 11.17
N GLU A 91 1.89 -11.66 10.66
CA GLU A 91 2.00 -11.95 9.23
C GLU A 91 0.78 -12.77 8.77
N SER A 92 0.04 -12.24 7.79
CA SER A 92 -1.18 -12.84 7.28
C SER A 92 -1.20 -12.77 5.76
N LYS A 93 -1.69 -13.82 5.12
CA LYS A 93 -1.88 -13.89 3.66
C LYS A 93 -3.37 -13.92 3.35
N ILE A 94 -3.83 -12.97 2.54
CA ILE A 94 -5.25 -12.80 2.19
C ILE A 94 -5.34 -12.70 0.68
N GLN A 95 -6.30 -13.40 0.09
CA GLN A 95 -6.67 -13.23 -1.32
C GLN A 95 -7.85 -12.27 -1.39
N MET A 96 -7.69 -11.20 -2.16
CA MET A 96 -8.68 -10.13 -2.30
C MET A 96 -8.70 -9.65 -3.76
N ILE A 97 -9.90 -9.34 -4.25
CA ILE A 97 -10.10 -8.70 -5.55
C ILE A 97 -10.03 -7.18 -5.34
N ILE A 98 -9.19 -6.52 -6.13
CA ILE A 98 -8.94 -5.07 -6.07
C ILE A 98 -9.13 -4.45 -7.46
N TYR A 99 -9.43 -3.15 -7.48
CA TYR A 99 -9.74 -2.38 -8.67
C TYR A 99 -8.68 -1.31 -8.93
N LYS A 100 -8.44 -1.02 -10.22
CA LYS A 100 -7.59 0.09 -10.65
C LYS A 100 -8.37 1.41 -10.58
N GLN A 101 -7.67 2.53 -10.47
CA GLN A 101 -8.26 3.88 -10.42
C GLN A 101 -9.18 4.19 -11.61
N ASN A 102 -8.93 3.58 -12.77
CA ASN A 102 -9.64 3.89 -14.02
C ASN A 102 -10.62 2.78 -14.46
N ASP A 103 -11.10 1.92 -13.55
CA ASP A 103 -12.05 0.81 -13.83
C ASP A 103 -11.61 -0.23 -14.88
N ASN A 104 -10.37 -0.18 -15.36
CA ASN A 104 -9.83 -1.25 -16.18
C ASN A 104 -9.53 -2.46 -15.29
N LEU A 105 -10.28 -3.55 -15.49
CA LEU A 105 -10.03 -4.84 -14.84
C LEU A 105 -8.56 -5.23 -15.04
N ILE A 106 -7.88 -5.71 -13.98
CA ILE A 106 -6.58 -6.35 -14.15
C ILE A 106 -6.84 -7.71 -14.80
N GLU A 107 -6.80 -7.76 -16.12
CA GLU A 107 -6.75 -9.04 -16.85
C GLU A 107 -5.46 -9.75 -16.44
N TRP A 108 -5.62 -10.89 -15.76
CA TRP A 108 -4.54 -11.84 -15.60
C TRP A 108 -4.25 -12.39 -17.00
N GLY A 109 -3.15 -11.96 -17.60
CA GLY A 109 -2.74 -12.39 -18.94
C GLY A 109 -2.61 -13.92 -19.01
N GLU A 110 -3.04 -14.47 -20.15
CA GLU A 110 -2.83 -15.86 -20.57
C GLU A 110 -1.37 -16.30 -20.55
#